data_AF-A0A2W1B782-F1
#
_entry.id   AF-A0A2W1B782-F1
#
_cell.length_a   1.000
_cell.length_b   1.000
_cell.length_c   1.000
_cell.angle_alpha   90.00
_cell.angle_beta   90.00
_cell.angle_gamma   90.00
#
_symmetry.space_group_name_H-M   'P 1'
#
loop_
_entity.id
_entity.type
_entity.pdbx_description
1 polymer ?
#
loop_
_entity_poly.entity_id
_entity_poly.type
_entity_poly.pdbx_seq_one_letter_code
_entity_poly.pdbx_strand_id
1 'polypeptide(L)'
;MLFIGWLFLILGVILAFLLPFVGIPLIVIGVLLLLVGRGQKYGKYRYKEEKYKLKAEEDPENAEKYLRKARKSKVKASKFER
;
A
#
# COMPACT_ATOMS: atom_id res chain seq x y z
N MET A 1 -7.93 0.59 -5.02
CA MET A 1 -7.99 1.22 -3.68
C MET A 1 -7.53 2.67 -3.69
N LEU A 2 -6.31 3.02 -4.11
CA LEU A 2 -5.86 4.42 -4.18
C LEU A 2 -6.75 5.32 -5.06
N PHE A 3 -7.19 4.83 -6.23
CA PHE A 3 -8.08 5.59 -7.12
C PHE A 3 -9.46 5.87 -6.50
N ILE A 4 -10.05 4.87 -5.83
CA ILE A 4 -11.31 5.02 -5.09
C ILE A 4 -11.16 6.04 -3.95
N GLY A 5 -10.07 5.99 -3.18
CA GLY A 5 -9.83 6.97 -2.11
C GLY A 5 -9.76 8.42 -2.60
N TRP A 6 -9.13 8.64 -3.75
CA TRP A 6 -9.11 9.96 -4.41
C TRP A 6 -10.48 10.41 -4.90
N LEU A 7 -11.27 9.50 -5.46
CA LEU A 7 -12.64 9.79 -5.90
C LEU A 7 -13.52 10.24 -4.73
N PHE A 8 -13.46 9.54 -3.60
CA PHE A 8 -14.19 9.90 -2.38
C PHE A 8 -13.73 11.23 -1.78
N LEU A 9 -12.44 11.57 -1.89
CA LEU A 9 -11.90 12.86 -1.46
C LEU A 9 -12.44 14.01 -2.32
N ILE A 10 -12.35 13.89 -3.65
CA ILE A 10 -12.82 14.94 -4.58
C ILE A 10 -14.33 15.14 -4.41
N LEU A 11 -15.09 14.04 -4.40
CA LEU A 11 -16.54 14.09 -4.23
C LEU A 11 -16.93 14.62 -2.85
N GLY A 12 -16.22 14.20 -1.80
CA GLY A 12 -16.44 14.63 -0.43
C GLY A 12 -16.17 16.12 -0.23
N VAL A 13 -15.14 16.69 -0.86
CA VAL A 13 -14.85 18.14 -0.80
C VAL A 13 -15.96 18.95 -1.47
N ILE A 14 -16.45 18.51 -2.63
CA ILE A 14 -17.57 19.17 -3.32
C ILE A 14 -18.84 19.10 -2.44
N LEU A 15 -19.14 17.93 -1.87
CA LEU A 15 -20.30 17.74 -0.99
C LEU A 15 -20.19 18.49 0.33
N ALA A 16 -18.98 18.65 0.89
CA ALA A 16 -18.78 19.36 2.14
C ALA A 16 -19.11 20.86 2.02
N PHE A 17 -18.97 21.41 0.82
CA PHE A 17 -19.35 22.79 0.50
C PHE A 17 -20.87 22.99 0.46
N LEU A 18 -21.63 21.96 0.06
CA LEU A 18 -23.10 22.00 -0.03
C LEU A 18 -23.79 21.53 1.26
N LEU A 19 -23.28 20.45 1.84
CA LEU A 19 -23.86 19.68 2.95
C LEU A 19 -22.72 19.20 3.86
N PRO A 20 -22.23 20.04 4.78
CA PRO A 20 -21.05 19.74 5.59
C PRO A 20 -21.23 18.48 6.46
N PHE A 21 -22.44 18.22 6.96
CA PHE A 21 -22.75 17.04 7.77
C PHE A 21 -22.53 15.70 7.04
N VAL A 22 -22.64 15.68 5.71
CA VAL A 22 -22.45 14.46 4.90
C VAL A 22 -21.08 14.45 4.22
N GLY A 23 -20.62 15.61 3.74
CA GLY A 23 -19.33 15.73 3.06
C GLY A 23 -18.12 15.47 3.97
N ILE A 24 -18.14 15.97 5.22
CA ILE A 24 -17.01 15.78 6.15
C ILE A 24 -16.79 14.27 6.47
N PRO A 25 -17.82 13.47 6.83
CA PRO A 25 -17.66 12.03 6.98
C PRO A 25 -17.11 11.33 5.74
N LEU A 26 -17.55 11.72 4.54
CA LEU A 26 -17.05 11.14 3.28
C LEU A 26 -15.55 11.40 3.08
N ILE A 27 -15.08 12.60 3.40
CA ILE A 27 -13.65 12.95 3.33
C ILE A 27 -12.84 12.08 4.30
N VAL A 28 -13.32 11.93 5.54
CA VAL A 28 -12.66 11.09 6.55
C VAL A 28 -12.54 9.64 6.07
N ILE A 29 -13.61 9.08 5.51
CA ILE A 29 -13.62 7.71 4.95
C ILE A 29 -12.63 7.60 3.77
N GLY A 30 -12.60 8.60 2.87
CA GLY A 30 -11.67 8.66 1.74
C GLY A 30 -10.21 8.66 2.20
N VAL A 31 -9.88 9.44 3.23
CA VAL A 31 -8.53 9.48 3.84
C VAL A 31 -8.18 8.14 4.49
N LEU A 32 -9.13 7.53 5.22
CA LEU A 32 -8.94 6.21 5.83
C LEU A 32 -8.65 5.12 4.78
N LEU A 33 -9.38 5.13 3.66
CA LEU A 33 -9.18 4.22 2.54
C LEU A 33 -7.81 4.40 1.87
N LEU A 34 -7.31 5.63 1.77
CA LEU A 34 -5.97 5.89 1.25
C LEU A 34 -4.88 5.37 2.19
N LEU A 35 -5.03 5.56 3.51
CA LEU A 35 -4.12 5.05 4.52
C LEU A 35 -4.06 3.52 4.51
N VAL A 36 -5.22 2.85 4.55
CA VAL A 36 -5.32 1.38 4.48
C VAL A 36 -4.74 0.85 3.17
N GLY A 37 -5.03 1.52 2.04
CA GLY A 37 -4.49 1.15 0.73
C GLY A 37 -2.97 1.27 0.61
N ARG A 38 -2.34 2.21 1.34
CA ARG A 38 -0.86 2.32 1.45
C ARG A 38 -0.29 1.20 2.32
N GLY A 39 -0.89 0.94 3.49
CA GLY A 39 -0.46 -0.11 4.41
C GLY A 39 -0.48 -1.51 3.77
N GLN A 40 -1.51 -1.82 2.98
CA GLN A 40 -1.59 -3.10 2.25
C GLN A 40 -0.46 -3.30 1.25
N LYS A 41 -0.03 -2.23 0.57
CA LYS A 41 1.11 -2.32 -0.37
C LYS A 41 2.41 -2.57 0.37
N TYR A 42 2.67 -1.86 1.47
CA TYR A 42 3.85 -2.08 2.30
C TYR A 42 3.92 -3.53 2.80
N GLY A 43 2.84 -4.02 3.43
CA GLY A 43 2.76 -5.40 3.93
C GLY A 43 2.97 -6.44 2.85
N LYS A 44 2.40 -6.24 1.65
CA LYS A 44 2.57 -7.15 0.51
C LYS A 44 4.02 -7.23 0.01
N TYR A 45 4.77 -6.12 0.03
CA TYR A 45 6.17 -6.12 -0.41
C TYR A 45 7.11 -6.68 0.66
N ARG A 46 6.86 -6.38 1.95
CA ARG A 46 7.53 -7.00 3.10
C ARG A 46 7.38 -8.53 3.07
N TYR A 47 6.15 -9.02 2.93
CA TYR A 47 5.86 -10.46 2.86
C TYR A 47 6.58 -11.13 1.68
N LYS A 48 6.62 -10.47 0.51
CA LYS A 48 7.38 -10.98 -0.64
C LYS A 48 8.88 -11.02 -0.36
N GLU A 49 9.44 -10.01 0.31
CA GLU A 49 10.85 -10.01 0.69
C GLU A 49 11.19 -11.21 1.59
N GLU A 50 10.43 -11.43 2.66
CA GLU A 50 10.63 -12.57 3.57
C GLU A 50 10.46 -13.91 2.85
N LYS A 51 9.41 -14.05 2.04
CA LYS A 51 9.19 -15.26 1.25
C LYS A 51 10.35 -15.59 0.32
N TYR A 52 10.99 -14.59 -0.29
CA TYR A 52 12.14 -14.82 -1.16
C TYR A 52 13.43 -15.08 -0.37
N LYS A 53 13.57 -14.60 0.87
CA LYS A 53 14.69 -14.96 1.75
C LYS A 53 14.59 -16.42 2.17
N LEU A 54 13.41 -16.84 2.64
CA LEU A 54 13.13 -18.24 2.99
C LEU A 54 13.43 -19.19 1.83
N LYS A 55 12.97 -18.85 0.61
CA LYS A 55 13.28 -19.64 -0.59
C LYS A 55 14.76 -19.70 -0.96
N ALA A 56 15.53 -18.68 -0.61
CA ALA A 56 16.97 -18.69 -0.84
C ALA A 56 17.71 -19.56 0.18
N GLU A 57 17.11 -19.75 1.36
CA GLU A 57 17.61 -20.61 2.43
C GLU A 57 17.28 -22.08 2.15
N GLU A 58 16.09 -22.34 1.59
CA GLU A 58 15.65 -23.68 1.15
C GLU A 58 16.35 -24.19 -0.12
N ASP A 59 16.66 -23.29 -1.07
CA ASP A 59 17.30 -23.62 -2.36
C ASP A 59 18.58 -22.78 -2.55
N PRO A 60 19.74 -23.27 -2.06
CA PRO A 60 21.00 -22.56 -2.13
C PRO A 60 21.54 -22.43 -3.57
N GLU A 61 21.20 -23.36 -4.48
CA GLU A 61 21.60 -23.30 -5.90
C GLU A 61 21.00 -22.09 -6.61
N ASN A 62 19.77 -21.71 -6.27
CA ASN A 62 19.10 -20.54 -6.82
C ASN A 62 19.06 -19.34 -5.86
N ALA A 63 19.78 -19.39 -4.74
CA ALA A 63 19.71 -18.37 -3.69
C ALA A 63 19.96 -16.96 -4.21
N GLU A 64 20.95 -16.79 -5.09
CA GLU A 64 21.31 -15.48 -5.63
C GLU A 64 20.14 -14.84 -6.42
N LYS A 65 19.41 -15.66 -7.19
CA LYS A 65 18.23 -15.25 -7.96
C LYS A 65 17.10 -14.81 -7.03
N TYR A 66 16.87 -15.53 -5.93
CA TYR A 66 15.84 -15.21 -4.95
C TYR A 66 16.21 -13.98 -4.10
N LEU A 67 17.47 -13.85 -3.67
CA LEU A 67 18.00 -12.66 -2.98
C LEU A 67 17.86 -11.40 -3.86
N ARG A 68 18.09 -11.51 -5.17
CA ARG A 68 17.86 -10.40 -6.11
C ARG A 68 16.39 -9.98 -6.18
N LYS A 69 15.45 -10.92 -6.13
CA LYS A 69 14.00 -10.63 -6.04
C LYS A 69 13.61 -10.04 -4.68
N ALA A 70 14.23 -10.50 -3.60
CA ALA A 70 14.04 -9.96 -2.26
C ALA A 70 14.48 -8.49 -2.19
N ARG A 71 15.69 -8.15 -2.69
CA ARG A 71 16.16 -6.75 -2.76
C ARG A 71 15.22 -5.85 -3.56
N LYS A 72 14.74 -6.30 -4.72
CA LYS A 72 13.75 -5.55 -5.51
C LYS A 72 12.44 -5.31 -4.73
N SER A 73 12.02 -6.27 -3.91
CA SER A 73 10.83 -6.14 -3.07
C SER A 73 11.07 -5.18 -1.90
N LYS A 74 12.24 -5.23 -1.26
CA LYS A 74 12.69 -4.28 -0.22
C LYS A 74 12.67 -2.83 -0.72
N VAL A 75 13.24 -2.57 -1.91
CA VAL A 75 13.22 -1.24 -2.54
C VAL A 75 11.81 -0.76 -2.89
N LYS A 76 10.88 -1.68 -3.17
CA LYS A 76 9.47 -1.32 -3.36
C LYS A 76 8.79 -1.04 -2.02
N ALA A 77 9.08 -1.82 -0.97
CA ALA A 77 8.52 -1.63 0.36
C ALA A 77 8.93 -0.28 0.96
N SER A 78 10.21 0.10 0.83
CA SER A 78 10.71 1.39 1.36
C SER A 78 10.02 2.62 0.77
N LYS A 79 9.43 2.51 -0.44
CA LYS A 79 8.61 3.59 -1.03
C LYS A 79 7.26 3.80 -0.33
N PHE A 80 6.81 2.84 0.47
CA PHE A 80 5.52 2.87 1.19
C PHE A 80 5.70 2.95 2.72
N GLU A 81 6.94 2.98 3.21
CA GLU A 81 7.28 3.04 4.64
C GLU A 81 7.15 4.46 5.24
N ARG A 82 6.94 5.47 4.38
CA ARG A 82 6.72 6.88 4.73
C ARG A 82 5.25 7.25 4.78
#